data_AF-A0A7W1D4Y2-F1
#
_entry.id   AF-A0A7W1D4Y2-F1
#
_cell.length_a   1.000
_cell.length_b   1.000
_cell.length_c   1.000
_cell.angle_alpha   90.00
_cell.angle_beta   90.00
_cell.angle_gamma   90.00
#
_symmetry.space_group_name_H-M   'P 1'
#
loop_
_entity.id
_entity.type
_entity.pdbx_description
1 polymer ?
#
loop_
_entity_poly.entity_id
_entity_poly.type
_entity_poly.pdbx_seq_one_letter_code
_entity_poly.pdbx_strand_id
1 'polypeptide(L)'
;MLSEAGFIAVQGTVIGAVLGLVTTKQLLMGTNESFGDEPVAFIVPWIGLGLILILPLVSSLAATLWPASRAANIRPAIALRAAD
;
A
#
# COMPACT_ATOMS: atom_id res chain seq x y z
N MET A 1 -10.47 7.72 -12.77
CA MET A 1 -9.79 8.30 -11.59
C MET A 1 -9.83 7.37 -10.38
N LEU A 2 -10.99 7.01 -9.79
CA LEU A 2 -11.00 6.11 -8.61
C LEU A 2 -10.44 4.69 -8.90
N SER A 3 -10.78 4.10 -10.04
CA SER A 3 -10.24 2.79 -10.46
C SER A 3 -8.72 2.81 -10.64
N GLU A 4 -8.21 3.88 -11.24
CA GLU A 4 -6.78 4.09 -11.49
C GLU A 4 -6.00 4.31 -10.19
N ALA A 5 -6.52 5.17 -9.29
CA ALA A 5 -5.95 5.36 -7.96
C ALA A 5 -5.99 4.06 -7.12
N GLY A 6 -7.08 3.29 -7.23
CA GLY A 6 -7.19 1.98 -6.60
C GLY A 6 -6.16 0.98 -7.13
N PHE A 7 -5.94 0.95 -8.44
CA PHE A 7 -4.94 0.08 -9.07
C PHE A 7 -3.51 0.41 -8.59
N ILE A 8 -3.15 1.70 -8.57
CA ILE A 8 -1.84 2.16 -8.08
C ILE A 8 -1.66 1.80 -6.60
N ALA A 9 -2.70 2.00 -5.77
CA ALA A 9 -2.65 1.68 -4.35
C ALA A 9 -2.43 0.17 -4.12
N VAL A 10 -3.11 -0.70 -4.87
CA VAL A 10 -2.90 -2.15 -4.80
C VAL A 10 -1.47 -2.51 -5.18
N GLN A 11 -0.97 -1.99 -6.31
CA GLN A 11 0.39 -2.29 -6.77
C GLN A 11 1.45 -1.86 -5.76
N GLY A 12 1.39 -0.62 -5.27
CA GLY A 12 2.33 -0.11 -4.28
C GLY A 12 2.33 -0.93 -2.99
N THR A 13 1.14 -1.35 -2.54
CA THR A 13 0.97 -2.15 -1.33
C THR A 13 1.57 -3.56 -1.49
N VAL A 14 1.32 -4.21 -2.63
CA VAL A 14 1.89 -5.54 -2.94
C VAL A 14 3.42 -5.46 -3.05
N ILE A 15 3.95 -4.48 -3.77
CA ILE A 15 5.39 -4.28 -3.93
C ILE A 15 6.04 -4.04 -2.56
N GLY A 16 5.48 -3.17 -1.73
CA GLY A 16 5.99 -2.90 -0.39
C GLY A 16 5.99 -4.14 0.51
N ALA A 17 4.93 -4.94 0.48
CA ALA A 17 4.86 -6.18 1.25
C ALA A 17 5.91 -7.21 0.82
N VAL A 18 6.08 -7.41 -0.49
CA VAL A 18 7.10 -8.31 -1.04
C VAL A 18 8.49 -7.84 -0.66
N LEU A 19 8.80 -6.55 -0.83
CA LEU A 19 10.08 -5.98 -0.46
C LEU A 19 10.36 -6.16 1.03
N GLY A 20 9.40 -5.85 1.90
CA GLY A 20 9.54 -6.05 3.35
C GLY A 20 9.88 -7.49 3.72
N LEU A 21 9.18 -8.48 3.14
CA LEU A 21 9.46 -9.90 3.37
C LEU A 21 10.85 -10.30 2.88
N VAL A 22 11.25 -9.85 1.69
CA VAL A 22 12.56 -10.14 1.12
C VAL A 22 13.66 -9.53 1.98
N THR A 23 13.51 -8.28 2.42
CA THR A 23 14.47 -7.59 3.29
C THR A 23 14.62 -8.29 4.64
N THR A 24 13.52 -8.67 5.30
CA THR A 24 13.59 -9.41 6.57
C THR A 24 14.26 -10.76 6.40
N LYS A 25 13.95 -11.48 5.32
CA LYS A 25 14.56 -12.79 5.02
C LYS A 25 16.07 -12.66 4.74
N GLN A 26 16.48 -11.63 4.01
CA GLN A 26 17.91 -11.35 3.77
C GLN A 26 18.64 -10.98 5.07
N LEU A 27 18.01 -10.13 5.90
CA LEU A 27 18.57 -9.73 7.19
C LEU A 27 18.80 -10.94 8.10
N LEU A 28 17.80 -11.80 8.24
CA LEU A 28 17.91 -13.01 9.07
C LEU A 28 18.97 -13.98 8.55
N MET A 29 19.10 -14.14 7.22
CA MET A 29 20.14 -14.97 6.63
C MET A 29 21.55 -14.44 6.91
N GLY A 30 21.80 -13.15 6.70
CA GLY A 30 23.11 -12.54 7.00
C GLY A 30 23.40 -12.48 8.51
N THR A 31 22.35 -12.42 9.35
CA THR A 31 22.48 -12.41 10.81
C THR A 31 22.81 -13.81 11.35
N ASN A 32 22.25 -14.88 10.77
CA ASN A 32 22.59 -16.26 11.14
C ASN A 32 24.07 -16.61 10.88
N GLU A 33 24.76 -15.90 9.98
CA GLU A 33 26.21 -16.01 9.79
C GLU A 33 27.01 -15.34 10.93
N SER A 34 26.40 -14.39 11.66
CA SER A 34 27.01 -13.65 12.77
C SER A 34 26.61 -14.14 14.17
N PHE A 35 25.43 -14.75 14.32
CA PHE A 35 24.92 -15.27 15.60
C PHE A 35 25.11 -16.78 15.63
N GLY A 36 26.16 -17.23 16.34
CA GLY A 36 26.52 -18.64 16.46
C GLY A 36 25.41 -19.53 17.02
N ASP A 37 25.35 -20.75 16.49
CA ASP A 37 24.67 -21.96 16.93
C ASP A 37 23.13 -22.05 17.00
N GLU A 38 22.37 -20.96 16.94
CA GLU A 38 20.90 -21.06 16.76
C GLU A 38 20.38 -20.22 15.58
N PRO A 39 20.07 -20.85 14.42
CA PRO A 39 19.51 -20.14 13.29
C PRO A 39 18.11 -19.61 13.63
N VAL A 40 17.92 -18.30 13.51
CA VAL A 40 16.60 -17.68 13.67
C VAL A 40 15.73 -18.05 12.47
N ALA A 41 14.67 -18.83 12.73
CA ALA A 41 13.73 -19.24 11.70
C ALA A 41 12.86 -18.07 11.24
N PHE A 42 12.83 -17.83 9.93
CA PHE A 42 11.92 -16.84 9.35
C PHE A 42 10.49 -17.41 9.27
N ILE A 43 9.58 -16.84 10.07
CA ILE A 43 8.16 -17.15 10.04
C ILE A 43 7.43 -15.98 9.41
N VAL A 44 6.66 -16.25 8.36
CA VAL A 44 5.89 -15.21 7.67
C VAL A 44 4.79 -14.66 8.60
N PRO A 45 4.78 -13.34 8.89
CA PRO A 45 3.82 -12.76 9.81
C PRO A 45 2.48 -12.49 9.11
N TRP A 46 1.65 -13.52 8.95
CA TRP A 46 0.37 -13.45 8.22
C TRP A 46 -0.57 -12.34 8.72
N ILE A 47 -0.69 -12.19 10.04
CA ILE A 47 -1.54 -11.14 10.65
C ILE A 47 -0.97 -9.76 10.31
N GLY A 48 0.34 -9.58 10.46
CA GLY A 48 1.02 -8.33 10.12
C GLY A 48 0.85 -7.97 8.64
N LEU A 49 1.03 -8.96 7.75
CA LEU A 49 0.78 -8.83 6.31
C LEU A 49 -0.66 -8.42 6.02
N GLY A 50 -1.65 -9.06 6.63
CA GLY A 50 -3.05 -8.69 6.48
C GLY A 50 -3.31 -7.22 6.84
N LEU A 51 -2.74 -6.74 7.96
CA LEU A 51 -2.87 -5.35 8.40
C LEU A 51 -2.25 -4.38 7.40
N ILE A 52 -1.01 -4.60 6.96
CA ILE A 52 -0.34 -3.70 6.01
C ILE A 52 -0.87 -3.80 4.59
N LEU A 53 -1.61 -4.86 4.24
CA LEU A 53 -2.35 -4.92 2.97
C LEU A 53 -3.65 -4.12 3.04
N ILE A 54 -4.38 -4.21 4.15
CA ILE A 54 -5.73 -3.62 4.28
C ILE A 54 -5.66 -2.13 4.62
N LEU A 55 -4.80 -1.72 5.56
CA LEU A 55 -4.76 -0.33 6.05
C LEU A 55 -4.44 0.70 4.95
N PRO A 56 -3.45 0.49 4.07
CA PRO A 56 -3.16 1.45 3.01
C PRO A 56 -4.27 1.54 1.98
N LEU A 57 -4.93 0.41 1.66
CA LEU A 57 -6.08 0.39 0.75
C LEU A 57 -7.25 1.19 1.31
N VAL A 58 -7.61 0.96 2.58
CA VAL A 58 -8.69 1.71 3.26
C VAL A 58 -8.33 3.19 3.38
N SER A 59 -7.08 3.50 3.74
CA SER A 59 -6.60 4.88 3.82
C SER A 59 -6.64 5.59 2.46
N SER A 60 -6.26 4.91 1.38
CA SER A 60 -6.30 5.46 0.02
C SER A 60 -7.73 5.68 -0.47
N LEU A 61 -8.64 4.75 -0.19
CA LEU A 61 -10.07 4.93 -0.45
C LEU A 61 -10.64 6.12 0.33
N ALA A 62 -10.33 6.23 1.62
CA ALA A 62 -10.78 7.34 2.45
C ALA A 62 -10.26 8.69 1.92
N ALA A 63 -8.99 8.75 1.51
CA ALA A 63 -8.38 9.96 0.95
C ALA A 63 -9.00 10.38 -0.40
N THR A 64 -9.43 9.42 -1.22
CA THR A 64 -10.00 9.69 -2.55
C THR A 64 -11.50 9.99 -2.54
N LEU A 65 -12.25 9.53 -1.53
CA LEU A 65 -13.68 9.80 -1.39
C LEU A 65 -14.00 11.29 -1.22
N TRP A 66 -13.16 12.04 -0.50
CA TRP A 66 -13.35 13.47 -0.27
C TRP A 66 -13.29 14.33 -1.55
N PRO A 67 -12.22 14.29 -2.36
CA PRO A 67 -12.16 15.08 -3.59
C PRO A 67 -13.16 14.59 -4.66
N ALA A 68 -13.42 13.29 -4.75
CA ALA A 68 -14.36 12.72 -5.72
C ALA A 68 -15.80 13.20 -5.48
N SER A 69 -16.23 13.21 -4.21
CA SER A 69 -17.57 13.70 -3.83
C SER A 69 -17.75 15.21 -4.05
N ARG A 70 -16.67 16.00 -3.87
CA ARG A 70 -16.69 17.43 -4.22
C ARG A 70 -16.76 17.66 -5.73
N ALA A 71 -15.96 16.95 -6.52
CA ALA A 71 -15.94 17.09 -7.97
C ALA A 71 -17.26 16.66 -8.62
N ALA A 72 -17.89 15.59 -8.12
CA ALA A 72 -19.19 15.11 -8.63
C ALA A 72 -20.35 16.11 -8.43
N ASN A 73 -20.22 17.04 -7.48
CA ASN A 73 -21.23 18.07 -7.20
C ASN A 73 -21.00 19.39 -7.96
N ILE A 74 -19.94 19.51 -8.77
CA ILE A 74 -19.71 20.70 -9.58
C ILE A 74 -20.66 20.67 -10.78
N ARG A 75 -21.50 21.71 -10.92
CA ARG A 75 -22.42 21.85 -12.06
C ARG A 75 -21.62 21.89 -13.38
N PRO A 76 -21.98 21.09 -14.40
CA PRO A 76 -21.22 20.97 -15.65
C PRO A 76 -20.94 22.32 -16.34
N ALA A 77 -21.88 23.26 -16.25
CA ALA A 77 -21.75 24.60 -16.83
C ALA A 77 -20.60 25.43 -16.22
N ILE A 78 -20.23 25.20 -14.96
CA ILE A 78 -19.12 25.90 -14.29
C ILE A 78 -17.78 25.24 -14.64
N ALA A 79 -17.78 23.92 -14.81
CA ALA A 79 -16.59 23.17 -15.23
C ALA A 79 -16.15 23.57 -16.65
N LEU A 80 -17.11 23.79 -17.57
CA LEU A 80 -16.79 24.20 -18.94
C LEU A 80 -16.17 25.60 -19.01
N ARG A 81 -16.61 26.53 -18.15
CA ARG A 81 -16.07 27.91 -18.08
C ARG A 81 -14.69 28.00 -17.44
N ALA A 82 -14.28 27.01 -16.66
CA ALA A 82 -12.94 26.96 -16.06
C ALA A 82 -11.90 26.28 -16.97
N ALA A 83 -12.34 25.67 -18.07
CA ALA A 83 -11.50 24.96 -19.04
C ALA A 83 -11.22 25.78 -20.32
N ASP A 84 -11.95 26.88 -20.53
CA ASP A 84 -11.64 27.97 -21.46
C ASP A 84 -10.66 28.96 -20.81
#